data_AF-A0A8C0PY77-F1
#
_entry.id   AF-A0A8C0PY77-F1
#
_cell.length_a   1.000
_cell.length_b   1.000
_cell.length_c   1.000
_cell.angle_alpha   90.00
_cell.angle_beta   90.00
_cell.angle_gamma   90.00
#
_symmetry.space_group_name_H-M   'P 1'
#
loop_
_entity.id
_entity.type
_entity.pdbx_description
1 polymer ?
#
loop_
_entity_poly.entity_id
_entity_poly.type
_entity_poly.pdbx_seq_one_letter_code
_entity_poly.pdbx_strand_id
1 'polypeptide(L)'
;MCDPELDQEITDFGAPGSGQGLAAMTHKPMEESLFQIVHCYHQYAAREGDVETLSLEELKALLMDNVPCFMESLGRKEPYYISELFRAADKNKDNQICFDEFLFILGRLLKDYHLLYHRQLWGRSLGTMLTELESAINSLIEVYHKYSLVKGNYHALYRDDLKKLLETECPQYMKGEKMTKLEDHLEGIVDVFHRYSARVGHPDTLSKGEMKQLIIRELPNTLKNTKDQATVDKLFQDLDADKDGQVNFNEFISLVSVVLDTSHKNTHKE
;
A
#
# COMPACT_ATOMS: atom_id res chain seq x y z
N MET A 1 -15.42 -39.02 -46.79
CA MET A 1 -15.11 -38.91 -45.35
C MET A 1 -15.20 -37.43 -45.02
N CYS A 2 -16.26 -37.06 -44.32
CA CYS A 2 -16.42 -35.82 -43.55
C CYS A 2 -15.31 -35.75 -42.47
N ASP A 3 -14.90 -34.62 -41.88
CA ASP A 3 -15.76 -33.62 -41.22
C ASP A 3 -15.23 -32.18 -41.25
N PRO A 4 -16.15 -31.18 -41.27
CA PRO A 4 -15.91 -29.78 -40.92
C PRO A 4 -16.24 -29.53 -39.44
N GLU A 5 -15.26 -29.14 -38.62
CA GLU A 5 -15.48 -28.66 -37.24
C GLU A 5 -15.02 -27.20 -37.09
N LEU A 6 -15.74 -26.31 -37.76
CA LEU A 6 -15.83 -24.90 -37.43
C LEU A 6 -17.29 -24.52 -37.69
N ASP A 7 -17.95 -24.00 -36.66
CA ASP A 7 -19.36 -23.60 -36.56
C ASP A 7 -20.38 -24.69 -36.16
N GLN A 8 -20.45 -25.00 -34.86
CA GLN A 8 -21.73 -25.00 -34.12
C GLN A 8 -21.52 -25.30 -32.63
N GLU A 9 -21.61 -24.26 -31.80
CA GLU A 9 -22.27 -24.31 -30.49
C GLU A 9 -22.48 -22.88 -29.95
N ILE A 10 -23.37 -22.14 -30.63
CA ILE A 10 -24.08 -21.01 -30.03
C ILE A 10 -25.54 -21.40 -30.04
N THR A 11 -26.01 -22.05 -28.98
CA THR A 11 -27.39 -21.99 -28.45
C THR A 11 -27.49 -22.87 -27.21
N ASP A 12 -27.32 -22.30 -26.01
CA ASP A 12 -28.24 -22.54 -24.89
C ASP A 12 -28.01 -21.50 -23.78
N PHE A 13 -28.79 -20.41 -23.77
CA PHE A 13 -28.90 -19.50 -22.63
C PHE A 13 -30.26 -19.74 -21.97
N GLY A 14 -30.33 -20.80 -21.16
CA GLY A 14 -31.30 -20.96 -20.09
C GLY A 14 -30.69 -20.50 -18.76
N ALA A 15 -31.32 -19.54 -18.09
CA ALA A 15 -30.97 -19.08 -16.74
C ALA A 15 -31.39 -20.08 -15.64
N PRO A 16 -31.16 -19.82 -14.33
CA PRO A 16 -29.95 -19.37 -13.64
C PRO A 16 -29.52 -20.40 -12.56
N GLY A 17 -28.21 -20.64 -12.42
CA GLY A 17 -27.66 -21.57 -11.44
C GLY A 17 -26.53 -20.92 -10.63
N SER A 18 -26.81 -20.68 -9.37
CA SER A 18 -25.88 -20.31 -8.30
C SER A 18 -24.55 -21.07 -8.33
N GLY A 19 -23.45 -20.33 -8.14
CA GLY A 19 -22.15 -20.91 -7.77
C GLY A 19 -21.00 -20.40 -8.63
N GLN A 20 -20.69 -19.10 -8.58
CA GLN A 20 -19.34 -18.67 -8.94
C GLN A 20 -18.39 -19.12 -7.83
N GLY A 21 -17.54 -20.10 -8.16
CA GLY A 21 -16.43 -20.50 -7.32
C GLY A 21 -15.45 -19.34 -7.18
N LEU A 22 -15.46 -18.69 -6.01
CA LEU A 22 -14.27 -17.97 -5.55
C LEU A 22 -13.17 -19.01 -5.35
N ALA A 23 -12.06 -18.85 -6.06
CA ALA A 23 -10.82 -19.51 -5.71
C ALA A 23 -10.56 -19.28 -4.21
N ALA A 24 -10.34 -20.34 -3.45
CA ALA A 24 -10.08 -20.27 -2.02
C ALA A 24 -8.76 -19.53 -1.76
N MET A 25 -8.82 -18.20 -1.66
CA MET A 25 -7.77 -17.40 -1.06
C MET A 25 -7.74 -17.76 0.42
N THR A 26 -6.67 -18.43 0.84
CA THR A 26 -6.41 -18.69 2.25
C THR A 26 -5.85 -17.41 2.86
N HIS A 27 -6.72 -16.44 3.15
CA HIS A 27 -6.35 -15.22 3.85
C HIS A 27 -5.83 -15.54 5.26
N LYS A 28 -4.79 -14.84 5.70
CA LYS A 28 -4.36 -14.91 7.10
C LYS A 28 -5.39 -14.24 8.02
N PRO A 29 -5.43 -14.58 9.32
CA PRO A 29 -6.42 -14.03 10.25
C PRO A 29 -6.52 -12.50 10.25
N MET A 30 -5.38 -11.81 10.10
CA MET A 30 -5.32 -10.35 9.97
C MET A 30 -5.95 -9.86 8.66
N GLU A 31 -5.65 -10.50 7.53
CA GLU A 31 -6.21 -10.17 6.21
C GLU A 31 -7.72 -10.39 6.17
N GLU A 32 -8.18 -11.50 6.73
CA GLU A 32 -9.59 -11.83 6.88
C GLU A 32 -10.29 -10.77 7.75
N SER A 33 -9.65 -10.32 8.84
CA SER A 33 -10.19 -9.25 9.70
C SER A 33 -10.32 -7.92 8.95
N LEU A 34 -9.31 -7.56 8.14
CA LEU A 34 -9.36 -6.35 7.30
C LEU A 34 -10.48 -6.45 6.25
N PHE A 35 -10.64 -7.62 5.62
CA PHE A 35 -11.71 -7.87 4.66
C PHE A 35 -13.09 -7.75 5.31
N GLN A 36 -13.29 -8.35 6.48
CA GLN A 36 -14.55 -8.30 7.23
C GLN A 36 -14.94 -6.86 7.61
N ILE A 37 -13.97 -6.02 8.00
CA ILE A 37 -14.21 -4.60 8.30
C ILE A 37 -14.71 -3.86 7.06
N VAL A 38 -14.04 -4.04 5.92
CA VAL A 38 -14.44 -3.41 4.64
C VAL A 38 -15.80 -3.90 4.19
N HIS A 39 -16.04 -5.21 4.25
CA HIS A 39 -17.31 -5.82 3.88
C HIS A 39 -18.46 -5.31 4.75
N CYS A 40 -18.25 -5.22 6.08
CA CYS A 40 -19.24 -4.71 7.02
C CYS A 40 -19.65 -3.26 6.69
N TYR A 41 -18.69 -2.40 6.33
CA TYR A 41 -18.98 -1.03 5.89
C TYR A 41 -19.92 -1.02 4.66
N HIS A 42 -19.52 -1.69 3.58
CA HIS A 42 -20.30 -1.69 2.33
C HIS A 42 -21.67 -2.33 2.48
N GLN A 43 -21.79 -3.38 3.31
CA GLN A 43 -23.07 -4.02 3.59
C GLN A 43 -24.09 -3.05 4.19
N TYR A 44 -23.65 -2.10 5.01
CA TYR A 44 -24.55 -1.13 5.65
C TYR A 44 -24.78 0.12 4.80
N ALA A 45 -23.79 0.58 4.02
CA ALA A 45 -23.97 1.69 3.07
C ALA A 45 -25.01 1.35 1.99
N ALA A 46 -25.06 0.08 1.56
CA ALA A 46 -26.03 -0.35 0.56
C ALA A 46 -27.50 -0.41 1.03
N ARG A 47 -27.83 -0.03 2.29
CA ARG A 47 -29.19 -0.22 2.85
C ARG A 47 -30.18 0.85 2.42
N GLU A 48 -29.77 2.11 2.31
CA GLU A 48 -30.63 3.25 1.97
C GLU A 48 -30.45 3.78 0.54
N GLY A 49 -29.48 3.22 -0.21
CA GLY A 49 -29.37 3.37 -1.67
C GLY A 49 -28.08 4.04 -2.15
N ASP A 50 -27.33 4.73 -1.29
CA ASP A 50 -25.97 5.19 -1.60
C ASP A 50 -24.95 4.14 -1.12
N VAL A 51 -24.42 3.35 -2.05
CA VAL A 51 -23.51 2.24 -1.73
C VAL A 51 -22.11 2.69 -1.27
N GLU A 52 -21.79 3.98 -1.41
CA GLU A 52 -20.45 4.51 -1.17
C GLU A 52 -20.28 5.19 0.19
N THR A 53 -21.38 5.62 0.83
CA THR A 53 -21.36 6.37 2.10
C THR A 53 -22.40 5.87 3.09
N LEU A 54 -22.17 6.10 4.39
CA LEU A 54 -23.14 5.77 5.43
C LEU A 54 -23.93 7.00 5.88
N SER A 55 -25.25 6.88 5.92
CA SER A 55 -26.11 7.80 6.65
C SER A 55 -25.95 7.66 8.17
N LEU A 56 -26.49 8.60 8.95
CA LEU A 56 -26.48 8.51 10.41
C LEU A 56 -27.22 7.24 10.91
N GLU A 57 -28.33 6.88 10.28
CA GLU A 57 -29.09 5.70 10.69
C GLU A 57 -28.41 4.40 10.26
N GLU A 58 -27.75 4.38 9.11
CA GLU A 58 -26.93 3.23 8.67
C GLU A 58 -25.71 3.04 9.57
N LEU A 59 -24.99 4.11 9.92
CA LEU A 59 -23.88 4.04 10.88
C LEU A 59 -24.38 3.53 12.25
N LYS A 60 -25.52 4.03 12.70
CA LYS A 60 -26.11 3.60 13.97
C LYS A 60 -26.47 2.12 13.94
N ALA A 61 -27.11 1.65 12.88
CA ALA A 61 -27.39 0.24 12.70
C ALA A 61 -26.10 -0.59 12.67
N LEU A 62 -25.08 -0.16 11.90
CA LEU A 62 -23.78 -0.82 11.81
C LEU A 62 -23.19 -1.02 13.19
N LEU A 63 -23.11 0.05 13.99
CA LEU A 63 -22.49 -0.02 15.30
C LEU A 63 -23.32 -0.78 16.33
N MET A 64 -24.64 -0.62 16.33
CA MET A 64 -25.50 -1.31 17.30
C MET A 64 -25.58 -2.82 17.02
N ASP A 65 -25.59 -3.21 15.75
CA ASP A 65 -25.67 -4.61 15.35
C ASP A 65 -24.32 -5.32 15.48
N ASN A 66 -23.22 -4.62 15.15
CA ASN A 66 -21.90 -5.24 14.99
C ASN A 66 -20.90 -4.93 16.11
N VAL A 67 -21.12 -3.95 16.98
CA VAL A 67 -20.28 -3.76 18.19
C VAL A 67 -21.11 -3.65 19.48
N PRO A 68 -22.07 -4.56 19.72
CA PRO A 68 -22.98 -4.47 20.86
C PRO A 68 -22.25 -4.53 22.21
N CYS A 69 -21.23 -5.38 22.36
CA CYS A 69 -20.50 -5.52 23.62
C CYS A 69 -19.77 -4.22 23.99
N PHE A 70 -19.23 -3.55 22.98
CA PHE A 70 -18.60 -2.25 23.16
C PHE A 70 -19.59 -1.19 23.64
N MET A 71 -20.76 -1.11 22.99
CA MET A 71 -21.82 -0.17 23.36
C MET A 71 -22.29 -0.38 24.80
N GLU A 72 -22.41 -1.64 25.23
CA GLU A 72 -22.74 -1.99 26.61
C GLU A 72 -21.62 -1.63 27.60
N SER A 73 -20.36 -1.98 27.28
CA SER A 73 -19.21 -1.82 28.19
C SER A 73 -18.87 -0.36 28.52
N LEU A 74 -19.17 0.56 27.61
CA LEU A 74 -18.98 1.99 27.84
C LEU A 74 -20.09 2.62 28.70
N GLY A 75 -21.14 1.86 29.07
CA GLY A 75 -22.35 2.40 29.69
C GLY A 75 -23.14 3.32 28.74
N ARG A 76 -22.77 3.36 27.46
CA ARG A 76 -23.29 4.31 26.46
C ARG A 76 -24.52 3.73 25.77
N LYS A 77 -25.62 3.66 26.51
CA LYS A 77 -26.98 3.66 25.91
C LYS A 77 -27.48 5.08 25.65
N GLU A 78 -26.60 6.07 25.74
CA GLU A 78 -26.95 7.48 25.55
C GLU A 78 -27.23 7.74 24.06
N PRO A 79 -28.44 8.24 23.71
CA PRO A 79 -28.88 8.37 22.33
C PRO A 79 -28.02 9.33 21.50
N TYR A 80 -27.15 10.11 22.14
CA TYR A 80 -26.35 11.14 21.49
C TYR A 80 -24.93 10.70 21.14
N TYR A 81 -24.41 9.60 21.70
CA TYR A 81 -23.00 9.23 21.46
C TYR A 81 -22.71 9.00 19.98
N ILE A 82 -23.55 8.21 19.29
CA ILE A 82 -23.39 7.93 17.87
C ILE A 82 -23.51 9.21 17.06
N SER A 83 -24.41 10.12 17.43
CA SER A 83 -24.54 11.42 16.76
C SER A 83 -23.31 12.31 16.95
N GLU A 84 -22.67 12.29 18.12
CA GLU A 84 -21.43 13.03 18.35
C GLU A 84 -20.23 12.40 17.63
N LEU A 85 -20.20 11.06 17.57
CA LEU A 85 -19.20 10.31 16.84
C LEU A 85 -19.30 10.58 15.33
N PHE A 86 -20.52 10.55 14.80
CA PHE A 86 -20.86 10.92 13.42
C PHE A 86 -20.37 12.34 13.12
N ARG A 87 -20.80 13.32 13.92
CA ARG A 87 -20.38 14.73 13.76
C ARG A 87 -18.86 14.93 13.85
N ALA A 88 -18.18 14.10 14.64
CA ALA A 88 -16.72 14.17 14.75
C ALA A 88 -16.01 13.52 13.55
N ALA A 89 -16.64 12.53 12.92
CA ALA A 89 -16.11 11.79 11.79
C ALA A 89 -16.36 12.50 10.47
N ASP A 90 -17.56 13.05 10.27
CA ASP A 90 -17.97 13.86 9.11
C ASP A 90 -17.10 15.14 9.01
N LYS A 91 -16.00 15.04 8.25
CA LYS A 91 -15.00 16.12 8.11
C LYS A 91 -15.42 17.11 7.05
N ASN A 92 -16.00 16.61 5.96
CA ASN A 92 -16.43 17.42 4.83
C ASN A 92 -17.80 18.11 5.08
N LYS A 93 -18.53 17.68 6.13
CA LYS A 93 -19.84 18.19 6.57
C LYS A 93 -20.96 17.96 5.57
N ASP A 94 -20.91 16.84 4.84
CA ASP A 94 -21.95 16.47 3.88
C ASP A 94 -23.09 15.67 4.50
N ASN A 95 -23.03 15.37 5.80
CA ASN A 95 -23.97 14.51 6.54
C ASN A 95 -23.99 13.07 6.02
N GLN A 96 -22.89 12.62 5.44
CA GLN A 96 -22.62 11.24 5.11
C GLN A 96 -21.25 10.87 5.71
N ILE A 97 -20.98 9.57 5.82
CA ILE A 97 -19.68 9.09 6.27
C ILE A 97 -19.09 8.29 5.11
N CYS A 98 -18.06 8.85 4.47
CA CYS A 98 -17.29 8.12 3.49
C CYS A 98 -16.34 7.12 4.16
N PHE A 99 -15.68 6.27 3.38
CA PHE A 99 -14.81 5.23 3.92
C PHE A 99 -13.65 5.80 4.77
N ASP A 100 -13.05 6.92 4.37
CA ASP A 100 -11.98 7.57 5.14
C ASP A 100 -12.48 8.09 6.50
N GLU A 101 -13.70 8.60 6.55
CA GLU A 101 -14.35 9.07 7.78
C GLU A 101 -14.77 7.88 8.67
N PHE A 102 -15.16 6.76 8.05
CA PHE A 102 -15.37 5.50 8.74
C PHE A 102 -14.08 4.95 9.36
N LEU A 103 -12.93 5.04 8.68
CA LEU A 103 -11.63 4.66 9.24
C LEU A 103 -11.27 5.48 10.48
N PHE A 104 -11.67 6.76 10.55
CA PHE A 104 -11.54 7.57 11.77
C PHE A 104 -12.39 7.00 12.92
N ILE A 105 -13.63 6.59 12.65
CA ILE A 105 -14.50 5.94 13.64
C ILE A 105 -13.87 4.63 14.11
N LEU A 106 -13.46 3.77 13.19
CA LEU A 106 -12.80 2.50 13.47
C LEU A 106 -11.54 2.69 14.32
N GLY A 107 -10.72 3.70 14.01
CA GLY A 107 -9.53 4.02 14.81
C GLY A 107 -9.86 4.40 16.26
N ARG A 108 -10.98 5.10 16.49
CA ARG A 108 -11.47 5.38 17.84
C ARG A 108 -11.92 4.10 18.55
N LEU A 109 -12.68 3.25 17.86
CA LEU A 109 -13.12 1.96 18.40
C LEU A 109 -11.91 1.09 18.79
N LEU A 110 -10.95 0.90 17.88
CA LEU A 110 -9.73 0.13 18.13
C LEU A 110 -8.96 0.63 19.35
N LYS A 111 -8.83 1.96 19.51
CA LYS A 111 -8.17 2.55 20.67
C LYS A 111 -8.90 2.20 21.97
N ASP A 112 -10.22 2.31 21.98
CA ASP A 112 -11.02 2.03 23.16
C ASP A 112 -11.03 0.52 23.50
N TYR A 113 -11.15 -0.35 22.49
CA TYR A 113 -11.00 -1.81 22.66
C TYR A 113 -9.63 -2.19 23.19
N HIS A 114 -8.56 -1.59 22.67
CA HIS A 114 -7.21 -1.83 23.15
C HIS A 114 -7.07 -1.41 24.63
N LEU A 115 -7.70 -0.31 25.07
CA LEU A 115 -7.74 0.05 26.50
C LEU A 115 -8.50 -0.98 27.34
N LEU A 116 -9.59 -1.53 26.82
CA LEU A 116 -10.36 -2.59 27.49
C LEU A 116 -9.62 -3.92 27.57
N TYR A 117 -8.83 -4.24 26.54
CA TYR A 117 -7.93 -5.40 26.48
C TYR A 117 -6.95 -5.39 27.68
N HIS A 118 -6.29 -4.26 27.93
CA HIS A 118 -5.39 -4.10 29.08
C HIS A 118 -6.09 -4.17 30.43
N ARG A 119 -7.36 -3.74 30.50
CA ARG A 119 -8.12 -3.71 31.77
C ARG A 119 -8.63 -5.10 32.20
N GLN A 120 -8.29 -6.18 31.47
CA GLN A 120 -8.77 -7.56 31.70
C GLN A 120 -10.30 -7.69 31.77
N LEU A 121 -11.05 -6.71 31.25
CA LEU A 121 -12.51 -6.74 31.24
C LEU A 121 -13.05 -7.63 30.11
N TRP A 122 -12.27 -7.79 29.04
CA TRP A 122 -12.63 -8.58 27.85
C TRP A 122 -12.13 -10.03 27.93
N GLY A 123 -12.25 -10.63 29.12
CA GLY A 123 -11.92 -12.03 29.38
C GLY A 123 -12.63 -12.63 30.60
N ARG A 124 -13.59 -11.93 31.21
CA ARG A 124 -14.32 -12.40 32.41
C ARG A 124 -15.85 -12.26 32.38
N SER A 125 -16.45 -11.74 31.31
CA SER A 125 -17.90 -11.81 31.16
C SER A 125 -18.30 -13.08 30.40
N LEU A 126 -19.14 -13.89 31.03
CA LEU A 126 -19.65 -15.18 30.56
C LEU A 126 -20.28 -15.11 29.16
N GLY A 127 -19.83 -15.98 28.24
CA GLY A 127 -20.71 -16.67 27.28
C GLY A 127 -21.33 -15.89 26.11
N THR A 128 -20.95 -14.65 25.82
CA THR A 128 -21.46 -13.90 24.66
C THR A 128 -20.64 -14.22 23.40
N MET A 129 -21.34 -14.60 22.32
CA MET A 129 -20.74 -14.77 20.99
C MET A 129 -20.41 -13.39 20.42
N LEU A 130 -19.14 -13.15 20.08
CA LEU A 130 -18.72 -11.92 19.42
C LEU A 130 -19.28 -11.86 18.00
N THR A 131 -19.61 -10.66 17.53
CA THR A 131 -19.93 -10.42 16.12
C THR A 131 -18.68 -10.61 15.24
N GLU A 132 -18.85 -10.63 13.91
CA GLU A 132 -17.72 -10.67 12.98
C GLU A 132 -16.83 -9.43 13.12
N LEU A 133 -17.42 -8.23 13.23
CA LEU A 133 -16.65 -6.99 13.40
C LEU A 133 -15.92 -6.94 14.75
N GLU A 134 -16.53 -7.40 15.85
CA GLU A 134 -15.88 -7.52 17.15
C GLU A 134 -14.70 -8.50 17.11
N SER A 135 -14.89 -9.62 16.42
CA SER A 135 -13.85 -10.63 16.22
C SER A 135 -12.68 -10.06 15.40
N ALA A 136 -12.99 -9.32 14.32
CA ALA A 136 -11.99 -8.65 13.49
C ALA A 136 -11.19 -7.62 14.29
N ILE A 137 -11.85 -6.76 15.08
CA ILE A 137 -11.19 -5.76 15.93
C ILE A 137 -10.26 -6.43 16.97
N ASN A 138 -10.71 -7.52 17.61
CA ASN A 138 -9.90 -8.27 18.56
C ASN A 138 -8.66 -8.90 17.91
N SER A 139 -8.84 -9.51 16.74
CA SER A 139 -7.74 -10.07 15.94
C SER A 139 -6.67 -9.01 15.60
N LEU A 140 -7.08 -7.80 15.19
CA LEU A 140 -6.16 -6.69 14.96
C LEU A 140 -5.32 -6.33 16.21
N ILE A 141 -5.96 -6.29 17.38
CA ILE A 141 -5.31 -5.97 18.66
C ILE A 141 -4.35 -7.09 19.08
N GLU A 142 -4.75 -8.35 18.92
CA GLU A 142 -3.91 -9.51 19.24
C GLU A 142 -2.65 -9.55 18.36
N VAL A 143 -2.82 -9.34 17.06
CA VAL A 143 -1.70 -9.25 16.12
C VAL A 143 -0.80 -8.07 16.49
N TYR A 144 -1.36 -6.90 16.77
CA TYR A 144 -0.57 -5.75 17.24
C TYR A 144 0.28 -6.10 18.48
N HIS A 145 -0.30 -6.77 19.48
CA HIS A 145 0.42 -7.17 20.68
C HIS A 145 1.50 -8.23 20.42
N LYS A 146 1.22 -9.20 19.55
CA LYS A 146 2.19 -10.22 19.13
C LYS A 146 3.51 -9.61 18.62
N TYR A 147 3.45 -8.51 17.88
CA TYR A 147 4.63 -7.87 17.30
C TYR A 147 5.19 -6.70 18.14
N SER A 148 4.36 -5.93 18.83
CA SER A 148 4.83 -4.83 19.71
C SER A 148 5.63 -5.34 20.91
N LEU A 149 5.35 -6.57 21.35
CA LEU A 149 6.04 -7.21 22.47
C LEU A 149 7.45 -7.69 22.18
N VAL A 150 7.87 -7.76 20.92
CA VAL A 150 9.19 -8.30 20.54
C VAL A 150 10.33 -7.51 21.20
N LYS A 151 10.16 -6.19 21.32
CA LYS A 151 11.12 -5.28 21.99
C LYS A 151 10.66 -4.83 23.38
N GLY A 152 9.58 -5.42 23.91
CA GLY A 152 9.09 -5.21 25.28
C GLY A 152 8.20 -3.96 25.49
N ASN A 153 7.75 -3.29 24.43
CA ASN A 153 6.86 -2.13 24.54
C ASN A 153 5.44 -2.44 24.03
N TYR A 154 4.50 -2.65 24.95
CA TYR A 154 3.09 -2.98 24.66
C TYR A 154 2.32 -1.90 23.90
N HIS A 155 2.88 -0.70 23.74
CA HIS A 155 2.21 0.46 23.15
C HIS A 155 2.93 1.01 21.91
N ALA A 156 3.97 0.32 21.41
CA ALA A 156 4.67 0.74 20.21
C ALA A 156 5.10 -0.43 19.32
N LEU A 157 4.91 -0.28 18.01
CA LEU A 157 5.56 -1.10 17.00
C LEU A 157 6.79 -0.37 16.47
N TYR A 158 7.96 -0.98 16.57
CA TYR A 158 9.16 -0.45 15.96
C TYR A 158 9.19 -0.80 14.47
N ARG A 159 10.00 -0.07 13.69
CA ARG A 159 10.11 -0.22 12.22
C ARG A 159 10.24 -1.67 11.78
N ASP A 160 11.17 -2.42 12.36
CA ASP A 160 11.43 -3.81 11.96
C ASP A 160 10.28 -4.75 12.32
N ASP A 161 9.63 -4.50 13.47
CA ASP A 161 8.50 -5.30 13.96
C ASP A 161 7.25 -5.04 13.10
N LEU A 162 7.04 -3.78 12.68
CA LEU A 162 6.00 -3.40 11.74
C LEU A 162 6.26 -4.04 10.36
N LYS A 163 7.49 -3.98 9.85
CA LYS A 163 7.85 -4.63 8.59
C LYS A 163 7.56 -6.12 8.64
N LYS A 164 7.98 -6.80 9.71
CA LYS A 164 7.74 -8.23 9.92
C LYS A 164 6.26 -8.56 10.05
N LEU A 165 5.48 -7.73 10.76
CA LEU A 165 4.03 -7.85 10.86
C LEU A 165 3.41 -7.81 9.47
N LEU A 166 3.75 -6.78 8.67
CA LEU A 166 3.18 -6.62 7.34
C LEU A 166 3.57 -7.75 6.38
N GLU A 167 4.84 -8.16 6.38
CA GLU A 167 5.32 -9.30 5.57
C GLU A 167 4.67 -10.63 5.97
N THR A 168 4.40 -10.80 7.27
CA THR A 168 3.90 -12.07 7.79
C THR A 168 2.38 -12.14 7.73
N GLU A 169 1.68 -11.12 8.23
CA GLU A 169 0.24 -11.14 8.45
C GLU A 169 -0.54 -10.50 7.30
N CYS A 170 0.11 -9.66 6.48
CA CYS A 170 -0.49 -8.92 5.37
C CYS A 170 0.31 -9.06 4.05
N PRO A 171 0.84 -10.24 3.68
CA PRO A 171 1.74 -10.41 2.53
C PRO A 171 1.15 -9.91 1.20
N GLN A 172 -0.17 -9.96 1.03
CA GLN A 172 -0.82 -9.48 -0.20
C GLN A 172 -0.66 -7.98 -0.42
N TYR A 173 -0.62 -7.18 0.65
CA TYR A 173 -0.39 -5.73 0.59
C TYR A 173 1.10 -5.39 0.44
N MET A 174 1.99 -6.36 0.68
CA MET A 174 3.44 -6.24 0.48
C MET A 174 3.89 -6.75 -0.89
N LYS A 175 3.00 -7.41 -1.63
CA LYS A 175 3.19 -7.68 -3.05
C LYS A 175 2.95 -6.40 -3.85
N GLY A 176 3.90 -5.47 -3.79
CA GLY A 176 4.24 -4.77 -5.03
C GLY A 176 4.60 -5.85 -6.06
N GLU A 177 4.19 -5.68 -7.32
CA GLU A 177 4.60 -6.62 -8.37
C GLU A 177 6.10 -6.88 -8.22
N LYS A 178 6.46 -8.16 -8.11
CA LYS A 178 7.86 -8.52 -7.93
C LYS A 178 8.57 -8.06 -9.20
N MET A 179 9.26 -6.93 -9.12
CA MET A 179 9.98 -6.38 -10.27
C MET A 179 10.83 -7.48 -10.87
N THR A 180 10.66 -7.67 -12.16
CA THR A 180 11.56 -8.50 -12.93
C THR A 180 12.97 -7.94 -12.76
N LYS A 181 13.99 -8.79 -12.96
CA LYS A 181 15.38 -8.32 -12.90
C LYS A 181 15.58 -7.09 -13.80
N LEU A 182 14.96 -7.05 -14.97
CA LEU A 182 15.11 -5.92 -15.87
C LEU A 182 14.52 -4.63 -15.28
N GLU A 183 13.30 -4.69 -14.73
CA GLU A 183 12.65 -3.53 -14.09
C GLU A 183 13.47 -2.98 -12.92
N ASP A 184 14.01 -3.87 -12.07
CA ASP A 184 14.89 -3.50 -10.95
C ASP A 184 16.16 -2.76 -11.41
N HIS A 185 16.77 -3.18 -12.52
CA HIS A 185 17.93 -2.48 -13.09
C HIS A 185 17.52 -1.14 -13.73
N LEU A 186 16.35 -1.05 -14.36
CA LEU A 186 15.84 0.18 -14.96
C LEU A 186 15.49 1.22 -13.89
N GLU A 187 14.80 0.83 -12.82
CA GLU A 187 14.54 1.68 -11.66
C GLU A 187 15.85 2.11 -11.00
N GLY A 188 16.81 1.19 -10.83
CA GLY A 188 18.13 1.52 -10.32
C GLY A 188 18.89 2.58 -11.14
N ILE A 189 18.72 2.60 -12.47
CA ILE A 189 19.30 3.66 -13.33
C ILE A 189 18.64 5.02 -13.05
N VAL A 190 17.31 5.05 -12.92
CA VAL A 190 16.54 6.26 -12.60
C VAL A 190 16.93 6.79 -11.22
N ASP A 191 16.97 5.93 -10.22
CA ASP A 191 17.36 6.28 -8.85
C ASP A 191 18.77 6.85 -8.77
N VAL A 192 19.70 6.28 -9.53
CA VAL A 192 21.06 6.82 -9.62
C VAL A 192 21.02 8.23 -10.20
N PHE A 193 20.29 8.48 -11.28
CA PHE A 193 20.17 9.84 -11.83
C PHE A 193 19.66 10.84 -10.78
N HIS A 194 18.51 10.54 -10.16
CA HIS A 194 17.87 11.43 -9.18
C HIS A 194 18.70 11.64 -7.91
N ARG A 195 19.51 10.66 -7.50
CA ARG A 195 20.45 10.80 -6.36
C ARG A 195 21.53 11.86 -6.59
N TYR A 196 21.84 12.18 -7.85
CA TYR A 196 22.81 13.22 -8.20
C TYR A 196 22.16 14.49 -8.74
N SER A 197 20.98 14.45 -9.39
CA SER A 197 20.32 15.62 -10.02
C SER A 197 19.63 16.58 -9.05
N ALA A 198 19.71 16.37 -7.74
CA ALA A 198 19.03 17.19 -6.74
C ALA A 198 19.97 17.90 -5.75
N ARG A 199 21.28 17.99 -6.04
CA ARG A 199 22.25 18.56 -5.09
C ARG A 199 22.48 20.04 -5.32
N VAL A 200 22.46 20.50 -6.58
CA VAL A 200 22.71 21.87 -6.99
C VAL A 200 21.88 22.19 -8.24
N GLY A 201 20.98 23.17 -8.15
CA GLY A 201 20.18 23.61 -9.30
C GLY A 201 18.82 22.90 -9.40
N HIS A 202 18.41 22.51 -10.62
CA HIS A 202 17.08 21.95 -10.88
C HIS A 202 17.04 20.44 -10.57
N PRO A 203 16.03 19.94 -9.83
CA PRO A 203 16.02 18.58 -9.28
C PRO A 203 15.98 17.43 -10.30
N ASP A 204 15.67 17.74 -11.56
CA ASP A 204 15.50 16.75 -12.65
C ASP A 204 16.56 16.89 -13.75
N THR A 205 17.67 17.57 -13.45
CA THR A 205 18.78 17.75 -14.38
C THR A 205 20.11 17.70 -13.65
N LEU A 206 21.15 17.18 -14.29
CA LEU A 206 22.50 17.18 -13.74
C LEU A 206 23.25 18.42 -14.21
N SER A 207 23.78 19.20 -13.26
CA SER A 207 24.85 20.14 -13.58
C SER A 207 26.12 19.37 -13.99
N LYS A 208 27.03 20.05 -14.67
CA LYS A 208 28.35 19.50 -15.03
C LYS A 208 29.13 18.92 -13.84
N GLY A 209 29.01 19.55 -12.67
CA GLY A 209 29.63 19.08 -11.43
C GLY A 209 29.01 17.78 -10.93
N GLU A 210 27.69 17.68 -10.96
CA GLU A 210 26.94 16.48 -10.54
C GLU A 210 27.17 15.32 -11.50
N MET A 211 27.14 15.57 -12.81
CA MET A 211 27.47 14.57 -13.83
C MET A 211 28.88 14.02 -13.61
N LYS A 212 29.87 14.88 -13.34
CA LYS A 212 31.25 14.46 -13.02
C LYS A 212 31.28 13.55 -11.79
N GLN A 213 30.54 13.89 -10.73
CA GLN A 213 30.47 13.06 -9.53
C GLN A 213 29.83 11.70 -9.78
N LEU A 214 28.71 11.67 -10.52
CA LEU A 214 28.00 10.44 -10.89
C LEU A 214 28.97 9.50 -11.63
N ILE A 215 29.63 10.00 -12.67
CA ILE A 215 30.57 9.21 -13.48
C ILE A 215 31.71 8.64 -12.62
N ILE A 216 32.32 9.45 -11.76
CA ILE A 216 33.45 9.02 -10.93
C ILE A 216 33.04 7.93 -9.93
N ARG A 217 31.82 8.00 -9.38
CA ARG A 217 31.36 7.09 -8.31
C ARG A 217 30.69 5.85 -8.84
N GLU A 218 29.83 5.98 -9.84
CA GLU A 218 28.99 4.89 -10.34
C GLU A 218 29.64 4.16 -11.52
N LEU A 219 30.56 4.81 -12.26
CA LEU A 219 31.21 4.26 -13.47
C LEU A 219 32.76 4.24 -13.41
N PRO A 220 33.41 3.84 -12.30
CA PRO A 220 34.86 3.97 -12.12
C PRO A 220 35.70 3.10 -13.07
N ASN A 221 35.13 1.99 -13.56
CA ASN A 221 35.85 1.00 -14.37
C ASN A 221 35.63 1.15 -15.88
N THR A 222 34.54 1.83 -16.27
CA THR A 222 34.13 1.98 -17.68
C THR A 222 34.82 3.17 -18.32
N LEU A 223 34.90 4.30 -17.60
CA LEU A 223 35.49 5.54 -18.11
C LEU A 223 36.88 5.74 -17.51
N LYS A 224 37.88 5.09 -18.11
CA LYS A 224 39.29 5.31 -17.78
C LYS A 224 39.68 6.72 -18.26
N ASN A 225 39.99 7.63 -17.31
CA ASN A 225 40.42 9.04 -17.49
C ASN A 225 39.42 10.15 -17.08
N THR A 226 38.41 9.85 -16.27
CA THR A 226 37.43 10.84 -15.74
C THR A 226 38.00 11.86 -14.74
N LYS A 227 39.31 11.79 -14.45
CA LYS A 227 40.06 12.79 -13.70
C LYS A 227 40.52 13.96 -14.58
N ASP A 228 40.58 13.76 -15.90
CA ASP A 228 40.95 14.81 -16.85
C ASP A 228 39.75 15.74 -17.12
N GLN A 229 39.95 17.03 -16.88
CA GLN A 229 38.87 18.02 -17.02
C GLN A 229 38.44 18.16 -18.48
N ALA A 230 39.37 18.07 -19.45
CA ALA A 230 39.04 18.20 -20.87
C ALA A 230 38.13 17.05 -21.35
N THR A 231 38.37 15.83 -20.87
CA THR A 231 37.52 14.67 -21.15
C THR A 231 36.11 14.84 -20.58
N VAL A 232 35.98 15.32 -19.34
CA VAL A 232 34.67 15.61 -18.72
C VAL A 232 33.95 16.74 -19.44
N ASP A 233 34.69 17.78 -19.86
CA ASP A 233 34.14 18.92 -20.57
C ASP A 233 33.58 18.51 -21.94
N LYS A 234 34.32 17.67 -22.68
CA LYS A 234 33.87 17.13 -23.95
C LYS A 234 32.65 16.24 -23.79
N LEU A 235 32.67 15.32 -22.82
CA LEU A 235 31.53 14.45 -22.55
C LEU A 235 30.29 15.24 -22.17
N PHE A 236 30.43 16.29 -21.36
CA PHE A 236 29.32 17.18 -21.03
C PHE A 236 28.74 17.83 -22.30
N GLN A 237 29.60 18.37 -23.17
CA GLN A 237 29.18 18.96 -24.44
C GLN A 237 28.52 17.96 -25.40
N ASP A 238 28.95 16.69 -25.37
CA ASP A 238 28.36 15.63 -26.18
C ASP A 238 26.97 15.21 -25.68
N LEU A 239 26.69 15.39 -24.37
CA LEU A 239 25.42 15.05 -23.73
C LEU A 239 24.42 16.21 -23.72
N ASP A 240 24.88 17.44 -23.49
CA ASP A 240 24.10 18.70 -23.48
C ASP A 240 23.69 19.09 -24.92
N ALA A 241 22.69 18.38 -25.44
CA ALA A 241 22.31 18.41 -26.84
C ALA A 241 21.51 19.67 -27.17
N ASP A 242 20.67 20.13 -26.24
CA ASP A 242 19.91 21.37 -26.38
C ASP A 242 20.72 22.63 -25.99
N LYS A 243 21.90 22.44 -25.37
CA LYS A 243 22.86 23.49 -24.98
C LYS A 243 22.30 24.41 -23.91
N ASP A 244 21.45 23.90 -23.03
CA ASP A 244 20.94 24.64 -21.88
C ASP A 244 21.96 24.71 -20.71
N GLY A 245 23.07 23.96 -20.81
CA GLY A 245 24.11 23.92 -19.79
C GLY A 245 23.82 22.97 -18.64
N GLN A 246 22.84 22.09 -18.79
CA GLN A 246 22.46 21.01 -17.90
C GLN A 246 22.37 19.69 -18.69
N VAL A 247 22.18 18.58 -17.98
CA VAL A 247 21.94 17.27 -18.61
C VAL A 247 20.63 16.72 -18.04
N ASN A 248 19.58 16.73 -18.86
CA ASN A 248 18.29 16.15 -18.49
C ASN A 248 18.31 14.61 -18.59
N PHE A 249 17.22 13.95 -18.17
CA PHE A 249 17.18 12.49 -18.16
C PHE A 249 17.36 11.86 -19.55
N ASN A 250 16.78 12.45 -20.60
CA ASN A 250 16.93 11.94 -21.97
C ASN A 250 18.39 12.00 -22.44
N GLU A 251 19.08 13.09 -22.12
CA GLU A 251 20.51 13.25 -22.41
C GLU A 251 21.35 12.26 -21.60
N PHE A 252 21.02 12.06 -20.32
CA PHE A 252 21.68 11.05 -19.48
C PHE A 252 21.54 9.61 -20.03
N ILE A 253 20.41 9.24 -20.63
CA ILE A 253 20.25 7.93 -21.28
C ILE A 253 21.26 7.72 -22.42
N SER A 254 21.74 8.78 -23.07
CA SER A 254 22.80 8.67 -24.07
C SER A 254 24.13 8.20 -23.45
N LEU A 255 24.47 8.68 -22.24
CA LEU A 255 25.63 8.19 -21.49
C LEU A 255 25.47 6.70 -21.12
N VAL A 256 24.30 6.33 -20.59
CA VAL A 256 23.98 4.94 -20.22
C VAL A 256 24.12 4.02 -21.43
N SER A 257 23.62 4.45 -22.60
CA SER A 257 23.71 3.70 -23.86
C SER A 257 25.16 3.44 -24.27
N VAL A 258 26.03 4.44 -24.18
CA VAL A 258 27.47 4.30 -24.49
C VAL A 258 28.16 3.33 -23.53
N VAL A 259 27.81 3.40 -22.24
CA VAL A 259 28.36 2.50 -21.20
C VAL A 259 27.92 1.06 -21.45
N LEU A 260 26.65 0.83 -21.78
CA LEU A 260 26.12 -0.49 -22.09
C LEU A 260 26.76 -1.08 -23.34
N ASP A 261 26.87 -0.31 -24.42
CA ASP A 261 27.54 -0.75 -25.65
C ASP A 261 29.02 -1.06 -25.42
N THR A 262 29.72 -0.22 -24.65
CA THR A 262 31.12 -0.48 -24.26
C THR A 262 31.26 -1.76 -23.45
N SER A 263 30.36 -1.99 -22.50
CA SER A 263 30.35 -3.19 -21.66
C SER A 263 30.08 -4.44 -22.48
N HIS A 264 29.08 -4.42 -23.36
CA HIS A 264 28.77 -5.51 -24.29
C HIS A 264 29.96 -5.80 -25.24
N LYS A 265 30.64 -4.78 -25.76
CA LYS A 265 31.85 -4.99 -26.58
C LYS A 265 33.00 -5.63 -25.80
N ASN A 266 33.09 -5.40 -24.49
CA ASN A 266 34.12 -6.00 -23.66
C ASN A 266 33.81 -7.47 -23.33
N THR A 267 32.55 -7.88 -23.24
CA THR A 267 32.19 -9.29 -22.99
C THR A 267 32.55 -10.21 -24.17
N HIS A 268 32.73 -9.68 -25.38
CA HIS A 268 33.19 -10.45 -26.55
C HIS A 268 34.72 -10.51 -26.66
N LYS A 269 35.46 -9.84 -25.78
CA LYS A 269 36.94 -9.78 -25.81
C LYS A 269 37.60 -10.67 -24.74
N GLU A 270 36.81 -11.23 -23.84
CA GLU A 270 37.20 -12.26 -22.87
C GLU A 270 36.95 -13.65 -23.44
#